data_AF-A0A2V9L6L6-F1
#
_entry.id   AF-A0A2V9L6L6-F1
#
_cell.length_a   1.000
_cell.length_b   1.000
_cell.length_c   1.000
_cell.angle_alpha   90.00
_cell.angle_beta   90.00
_cell.angle_gamma   90.00
#
_symmetry.space_group_name_H-M   'P 1'
#
loop_
_entity.id
_entity.type
_entity.pdbx_description
1 polymer ?
#
loop_
_entity_poly.entity_id
_entity_poly.type
_entity_poly.pdbx_seq_one_letter_code
_entity_poly.pdbx_strand_id
1 'polypeptide(L)'
;MLKVTVERGDRVTTLKLEGKLSGPWVDEAAKVWSVVVVGTAAKDVVVDLSGVTFIDKEGKKLLGQMLGQGAQLRDGRLMTRYIINQLVQEAKDSQKKGA
;
A
#
# COMPACT_ATOMS: atom_id res chain seq x y z
N MET A 1 -12.70 9.01 2.91
CA MET A 1 -11.73 9.70 3.77
C MET A 1 -10.71 8.69 4.23
N LEU A 2 -9.46 9.13 4.35
CA LEU A 2 -8.35 8.34 4.86
C LEU A 2 -7.67 9.12 5.98
N LYS A 3 -7.32 8.44 7.06
CA LYS A 3 -6.42 8.93 8.08
C LYS A 3 -5.08 8.22 7.90
N VAL A 4 -4.01 9.00 7.94
CA VAL A 4 -2.63 8.53 7.83
C VAL A 4 -1.92 8.85 9.13
N THR A 5 -1.22 7.90 9.72
CA THR A 5 -0.47 8.09 10.97
C THR A 5 0.92 7.49 10.81
N VAL A 6 1.94 8.24 11.21
CA VAL A 6 3.34 7.80 11.18
C VAL A 6 3.79 7.58 12.62
N GLU A 7 4.05 6.34 12.97
CA GLU A 7 4.55 5.92 14.27
C GLU A 7 6.03 5.58 14.11
N ARG A 8 6.92 6.44 14.57
CA ARG A 8 8.37 6.21 14.50
C ARG A 8 8.79 5.41 15.73
N GLY A 9 9.25 4.18 15.52
CA GLY A 9 9.91 3.37 16.54
C GLY A 9 11.43 3.35 16.35
N ASP A 10 12.14 2.80 17.33
CA ASP A 10 13.62 2.78 17.33
C ASP A 10 14.23 1.94 16.21
N ARG A 11 13.49 0.95 15.69
CA ARG A 11 13.95 0.03 14.63
C ARG A 11 13.06 -0.02 13.40
N VAL A 12 11.78 0.28 13.57
CA VAL A 12 10.77 0.17 12.51
C VAL A 12 9.86 1.39 12.60
N THR A 13 9.58 2.00 11.45
CA THR A 13 8.53 3.01 11.34
C THR A 13 7.25 2.35 10.85
N THR A 14 6.13 2.61 11.52
CA THR A 14 4.82 2.15 11.05
C THR A 14 4.07 3.30 10.37
N LEU A 15 3.68 3.08 9.12
CA LEU A 15 2.74 3.92 8.40
C LEU A 15 1.35 3.29 8.49
N LYS A 16 0.53 3.77 9.42
CA LYS A 16 -0.83 3.26 9.63
C LYS A 16 -1.82 4.00 8.74
N LEU A 17 -2.59 3.24 7.97
CA LEU A 17 -3.66 3.74 7.10
C LEU A 17 -5.03 3.30 7.64
N GLU A 18 -5.94 4.24 7.82
CA GLU A 18 -7.29 3.96 8.35
C GLU A 18 -8.35 4.61 7.46
N GLY A 19 -9.34 3.85 6.98
CA GLY A 19 -10.40 4.34 6.08
C GLY A 19 -10.24 3.87 4.63
N LYS A 20 -10.59 4.72 3.66
CA LYS A 20 -10.61 4.36 2.24
C LYS A 20 -9.34 4.85 1.52
N LEU A 21 -8.50 3.94 1.06
CA LEU A 21 -7.34 4.24 0.21
C LEU A 21 -7.79 4.30 -1.26
N SER A 22 -8.41 5.42 -1.62
CA SER A 22 -9.01 5.60 -2.94
C SER A 22 -9.09 7.08 -3.35
N GLY A 23 -9.04 7.34 -4.65
CA GLY A 23 -9.10 8.68 -5.24
C GLY A 23 -8.02 9.60 -4.64
N PRO A 24 -8.37 10.83 -4.21
CA PRO A 24 -7.38 11.83 -3.76
C PRO A 24 -6.58 11.40 -2.52
N TRP A 25 -7.08 10.41 -1.77
CA TRP A 25 -6.40 9.90 -0.58
C TRP A 25 -5.20 9.01 -0.93
N VAL A 26 -5.11 8.51 -2.16
CA VAL A 26 -3.94 7.79 -2.66
C VAL A 26 -2.75 8.75 -2.77
N ASP A 27 -2.99 9.95 -3.33
CA ASP A 27 -1.94 10.97 -3.46
C ASP A 27 -1.44 11.44 -2.09
N GLU A 28 -2.35 11.60 -1.12
CA GLU A 28 -1.97 11.98 0.23
C GLU A 28 -1.13 10.89 0.91
N ALA A 29 -1.53 9.62 0.81
CA ALA A 29 -0.73 8.51 1.32
C ALA A 29 0.65 8.41 0.63
N ALA A 30 0.72 8.68 -0.68
CA ALA A 30 1.97 8.68 -1.45
C ALA A 30 2.92 9.80 -1.02
N LYS A 31 2.39 10.99 -0.73
CA LYS A 31 3.19 12.11 -0.18
C LYS A 31 3.77 11.74 1.17
N VAL A 32 2.96 11.22 2.09
CA VAL A 32 3.43 10.82 3.42
C VAL A 32 4.46 9.70 3.32
N TRP A 33 4.22 8.69 2.47
CA TRP A 33 5.19 7.64 2.18
C TRP A 33 6.53 8.19 1.74
N SER A 34 6.54 9.10 0.76
CA SER A 34 7.75 9.70 0.22
C SER A 34 8.55 10.41 1.32
N VAL A 35 7.88 11.14 2.22
CA VAL A 35 8.52 11.80 3.36
C VAL A 35 9.11 10.78 4.35
N VAL A 36 8.42 9.67 4.61
CA VAL A 36 8.91 8.61 5.51
C VAL A 36 10.18 7.96 4.95
N VAL A 37 10.18 7.60 3.67
CA VAL A 37 11.33 6.87 3.09
C VAL A 37 12.56 7.71 2.80
N VAL A 38 12.44 9.04 2.85
CA VAL A 38 13.60 9.94 2.86
C VAL A 38 14.40 9.79 4.16
N GLY A 39 13.73 9.55 5.29
CA GLY A 39 14.36 9.45 6.61
C GLY A 39 14.49 8.02 7.16
N THR A 40 13.94 7.02 6.49
CA THR A 40 13.94 5.62 6.95
C THR A 40 14.04 4.71 5.74
N ALA A 41 14.92 3.70 5.77
CA ALA A 41 15.00 2.74 4.68
C ALA A 41 13.65 2.03 4.51
N ALA A 42 13.16 1.92 3.28
CA ALA A 42 11.81 1.37 3.01
C ALA A 42 11.59 -0.04 3.58
N LYS A 43 12.65 -0.87 3.66
CA LYS A 43 12.62 -2.21 4.29
C LYS A 43 12.32 -2.20 5.80
N ASP A 44 12.57 -1.08 6.45
CA ASP A 44 12.34 -0.84 7.88
C ASP A 44 11.01 -0.10 8.11
N VAL A 45 10.15 -0.02 7.08
CA VAL A 45 8.80 0.55 7.17
C VAL A 45 7.75 -0.55 7.07
N VAL A 46 6.85 -0.56 8.05
CA VAL A 46 5.64 -1.39 8.03
C VAL A 46 4.46 -0.52 7.65
N VAL A 47 3.76 -0.85 6.56
CA VAL A 47 2.48 -0.23 6.22
C VAL A 47 1.36 -1.04 6.85
N ASP A 48 0.73 -0.49 7.89
CA ASP A 48 -0.37 -1.13 8.57
C ASP A 48 -1.70 -0.80 7.90
N LEU A 49 -2.34 -1.83 7.36
CA LEU A 49 -3.60 -1.75 6.63
C LEU A 49 -4.79 -2.25 7.45
N SER A 50 -4.60 -2.61 8.73
CA SER A 50 -5.66 -3.16 9.58
C SER A 50 -6.90 -2.25 9.73
N GLY A 51 -6.73 -0.93 9.59
CA GLY A 51 -7.82 0.05 9.61
C GLY A 51 -8.37 0.41 8.22
N VAL A 52 -7.83 -0.15 7.14
CA VAL A 52 -8.28 0.15 5.77
C VAL A 52 -9.57 -0.63 5.48
N THR A 53 -10.56 0.07 4.93
CA THR A 53 -11.89 -0.50 4.64
C THR A 53 -12.15 -0.68 3.14
N PHE A 54 -11.39 0.02 2.29
CA PHE A 54 -11.51 -0.06 0.84
C PHE A 54 -10.23 0.40 0.14
N ILE A 55 -9.91 -0.22 -0.99
CA ILE A 55 -8.75 0.12 -1.83
C ILE A 55 -9.19 0.07 -3.30
N ASP A 56 -8.99 1.16 -4.04
CA ASP A 56 -9.26 1.20 -5.48
C ASP A 56 -8.04 0.74 -6.32
N LYS A 57 -8.09 0.96 -7.64
CA LYS A 57 -6.99 0.58 -8.54
C LYS A 57 -5.69 1.33 -8.25
N GLU A 58 -5.77 2.63 -7.98
CA GLU A 58 -4.58 3.46 -7.75
C GLU A 58 -3.99 3.18 -6.36
N GLY A 59 -4.84 2.96 -5.35
CA GLY A 59 -4.40 2.51 -4.03
C GLY A 59 -3.64 1.18 -4.10
N LYS A 60 -4.07 0.24 -4.94
CA LYS A 60 -3.32 -1.03 -5.17
C LYS A 60 -1.96 -0.79 -5.83
N LYS A 61 -1.87 0.13 -6.79
CA LYS A 61 -0.58 0.47 -7.41
C LYS A 61 0.37 1.07 -6.39
N LEU A 62 -0.10 1.98 -5.54
CA LEU A 62 0.71 2.57 -4.48
C LEU A 62 1.26 1.50 -3.53
N LEU A 63 0.41 0.58 -3.07
CA LEU A 63 0.86 -0.52 -2.20
C LEU A 63 1.88 -1.44 -2.91
N GLY A 64 1.71 -1.67 -4.21
CA GLY A 64 2.67 -2.43 -5.02
C GLY A 64 4.02 -1.74 -5.13
N GLN A 65 4.02 -0.41 -5.30
CA GLN A 65 5.23 0.39 -5.31
C GLN A 65 5.95 0.37 -3.95
N MET A 66 5.21 0.50 -2.84
CA MET A 66 5.76 0.41 -1.48
C MET A 66 6.40 -0.96 -1.26
N LEU A 67 5.70 -2.04 -1.62
CA LEU A 67 6.22 -3.40 -1.51
C LEU A 67 7.47 -3.62 -2.40
N GLY A 68 7.45 -3.10 -3.63
CA GLY A 68 8.60 -3.16 -4.54
C GLY A 68 9.81 -2.36 -4.06
N GLN A 69 9.60 -1.32 -3.23
CA GLN A 69 10.65 -0.58 -2.54
C GLN A 69 11.16 -1.29 -1.27
N GLY A 70 10.50 -2.38 -0.86
CA GLY A 70 10.89 -3.21 0.29
C GLY A 70 9.99 -3.07 1.52
N ALA A 71 8.93 -2.26 1.46
CA ALA A 71 8.02 -2.10 2.58
C ALA A 71 7.37 -3.42 2.98
N GLN A 72 7.14 -3.59 4.28
CA GLN A 72 6.36 -4.71 4.78
C GLN A 72 4.90 -4.29 4.90
N LEU A 73 3.98 -5.07 4.36
CA LEU A 73 2.54 -4.79 4.50
C LEU A 73 1.97 -5.64 5.62
N ARG A 74 1.29 -5.01 6.58
CA ARG A 74 0.61 -5.68 7.69
C ARG A 74 -0.91 -5.61 7.52
N ASP A 75 -1.51 -6.72 7.11
CA ASP A 75 -2.91 -7.11 7.36
C ASP A 75 -3.15 -8.54 6.82
N GLY A 76 -3.75 -9.43 7.60
CA GLY A 76 -4.05 -10.79 7.14
C GLY A 76 -5.16 -10.86 6.07
N ARG A 77 -6.13 -9.92 6.08
CA ARG A 77 -7.34 -10.01 5.22
C ARG A 77 -7.21 -9.23 3.92
N LEU A 78 -6.65 -8.02 3.93
CA LEU A 78 -6.43 -7.24 2.71
C LEU A 78 -5.25 -7.73 1.88
N MET A 79 -4.22 -8.33 2.50
CA MET A 79 -3.10 -8.90 1.73
C MET A 79 -3.54 -10.03 0.82
N THR A 80 -4.38 -10.94 1.33
CA THR A 80 -4.99 -12.00 0.52
C THR A 80 -5.82 -11.39 -0.62
N ARG A 81 -6.63 -10.36 -0.34
CA ARG A 81 -7.43 -9.69 -1.38
C ARG A 81 -6.58 -8.90 -2.38
N TYR A 82 -5.44 -8.36 -1.95
CA TYR A 82 -4.48 -7.66 -2.80
C TYR A 82 -3.83 -8.63 -3.77
N ILE A 83 -3.30 -9.75 -3.27
CA ILE A 83 -2.69 -10.81 -4.08
C ILE A 83 -3.71 -11.36 -5.09
N ILE A 84 -4.93 -11.68 -4.65
CA ILE A 84 -6.02 -12.10 -5.55
C ILE A 84 -6.27 -11.06 -6.64
N ASN A 85 -6.26 -9.77 -6.30
CA ASN A 85 -6.46 -8.72 -7.29
C ASN A 85 -5.28 -8.58 -8.26
N GLN A 86 -4.03 -8.74 -7.80
CA GLN A 86 -2.86 -8.75 -8.69
C GLN A 86 -2.95 -9.93 -9.68
N LEU A 87 -3.22 -11.14 -9.19
CA LEU A 87 -3.41 -12.32 -10.03
C LEU A 87 -4.55 -12.14 -11.05
N VAL A 88 -5.67 -11.54 -10.66
CA VAL A 88 -6.78 -11.23 -11.58
C VAL A 88 -6.39 -10.17 -12.61
N GLN A 89 -5.58 -9.17 -12.26
CA GLN A 89 -5.09 -8.18 -13.22
C GLN A 89 -4.06 -8.80 -14.19
N GLU A 90 -3.10 -9.57 -13.68
CA GLU A 90 -2.11 -10.30 -14.50
C GLU A 90 -2.78 -11.26 -15.49
N ALA A 91 -3.84 -11.96 -15.06
CA ALA A 91 -4.62 -12.82 -15.94
C ALA A 91 -5.35 -12.02 -17.04
N LYS A 92 -5.90 -10.84 -16.71
CA LYS A 92 -6.55 -9.95 -17.68
C LYS A 92 -5.57 -9.33 -18.67
N ASP A 93 -4.38 -8.98 -18.22
CA ASP A 93 -3.33 -8.38 -19.06
C ASP A 93 -2.71 -9.42 -19.99
N SER A 94 -2.61 -10.68 -19.54
CA SER A 94 -2.16 -11.82 -20.36
C SER A 94 -3.15 -12.17 -21.48
N GLN A 95 -4.46 -12.02 -21.25
CA GLN A 95 -5.49 -12.23 -22.27
C GLN A 95 -5.57 -11.13 -23.33
N LYS A 96 -5.11 -9.91 -23.02
CA LYS A 96 -5.07 -8.79 -23.98
C LYS A 96 -3.85 -8.78 -24.91
N LYS A 97 -2.78 -9.50 -24.59
CA LYS A 97 -1.57 -9.57 -25.42
C LYS A 97 -1.62 -10.67 -26.49
N GLY A 98 -2.61 -11.56 -26.42
CA GLY A 98 -2.80 -12.68 -27.36
C GLY A 98 -3.96 -12.51 -28.35
N ALA A 99 -4.60 -11.33 -28.39
CA ALA A 99 -5.67 -10.97 -29.32
C ALA A 99 -5.21 -9.79 -30.18
#